data_AF-A0A2M7FTP2-F1
#
_entry.id   AF-A0A2M7FTP2-F1
#
_cell.length_a   1.000
_cell.length_b   1.000
_cell.length_c   1.000
_cell.angle_alpha   90.00
_cell.angle_beta   90.00
_cell.angle_gamma   90.00
#
_symmetry.space_group_name_H-M   'P 1'
#
loop_
_entity.id
_entity.type
_entity.pdbx_description
1 polymer ?
#
loop_
_entity_poly.entity_id
_entity_poly.type
_entity_poly.pdbx_seq_one_letter_code
_entity_poly.pdbx_strand_id
1 'polypeptide(L)'
;MLNFENATKKATNLSLNVKVLEAAREMGMNLSQTVNTLLADEVKRRYWEKWNEDNKEAMAAYNERVAKYGLPLAKYRTWGKSLGDGRVEDQHGAL
;
A
#
# COMPACT_ATOMS: atom_id res chain seq x y z
N MET A 1 -1.31 10.58 -3.07
CA MET A 1 -1.80 9.27 -2.61
C MET A 1 -3.17 9.03 -3.24
N LEU A 2 -3.52 7.80 -3.62
CA LEU A 2 -4.82 7.51 -4.22
C LEU A 2 -5.96 7.86 -3.25
N ASN A 3 -6.85 8.78 -3.66
CA ASN A 3 -8.05 9.14 -2.91
C ASN A 3 -9.25 9.12 -3.86
N PHE A 4 -10.25 8.30 -3.53
CA PHE A 4 -11.44 8.08 -4.37
C PHE A 4 -12.74 8.58 -3.70
N GLU A 5 -12.67 9.09 -2.45
CA GLU A 5 -13.84 9.39 -1.62
C GLU A 5 -14.66 10.60 -2.11
N ASN A 6 -14.03 11.51 -2.86
CA ASN A 6 -14.64 12.78 -3.31
C ASN A 6 -14.72 12.91 -4.85
N ALA A 7 -14.63 11.81 -5.60
CA ALA A 7 -14.66 11.83 -7.05
C ALA A 7 -16.10 11.80 -7.60
N THR A 8 -16.38 12.62 -8.62
CA THR A 8 -17.66 12.58 -9.35
C THR A 8 -17.85 11.24 -10.05
N LYS A 9 -19.00 10.59 -9.83
CA LYS A 9 -19.32 9.30 -10.48
C LYS A 9 -19.57 9.52 -11.97
N LYS A 10 -18.90 8.71 -12.80
CA LYS A 10 -19.14 8.66 -14.25
C LYS A 10 -19.87 7.37 -14.61
N ALA A 11 -21.02 7.48 -15.27
CA ALA A 11 -21.72 6.33 -15.83
C ALA A 11 -20.82 5.64 -16.88
N THR A 12 -20.62 4.33 -16.70
CA THR A 12 -19.75 3.51 -17.55
C THR A 12 -20.51 2.23 -17.89
N ASN A 13 -20.53 1.84 -19.17
CA ASN A 13 -21.13 0.59 -19.59
C ASN A 13 -20.15 -0.56 -19.36
N LEU A 14 -20.56 -1.58 -18.62
CA LEU A 14 -19.77 -2.77 -18.31
C LEU A 14 -20.53 -4.03 -18.71
N SER A 15 -19.86 -4.95 -19.39
CA SER A 15 -20.40 -6.27 -19.70
C SER A 15 -20.10 -7.22 -18.55
N LEU A 16 -21.15 -7.78 -17.92
CA LEU A 16 -21.05 -8.75 -16.83
C LEU A 16 -21.81 -10.03 -17.18
N ASN A 17 -21.48 -11.12 -16.49
CA ASN A 17 -22.20 -12.38 -16.65
C ASN A 17 -23.67 -12.21 -16.21
N VAL A 18 -24.59 -12.57 -17.11
CA VAL A 18 -26.04 -12.40 -16.88
C VAL A 18 -26.53 -13.19 -15.67
N LYS A 19 -26.07 -14.43 -15.46
CA LYS A 19 -26.47 -15.26 -14.32
C LYS A 19 -26.04 -14.65 -12.98
N VAL A 20 -24.86 -14.01 -12.95
CA VAL A 20 -24.36 -13.31 -11.75
C VAL A 20 -25.18 -12.06 -11.48
N LEU A 21 -25.54 -11.32 -12.53
CA LEU A 21 -26.41 -10.14 -12.41
C LEU A 21 -27.81 -10.49 -11.90
N GLU A 22 -28.40 -11.56 -12.41
CA GLU A 22 -29.72 -12.04 -11.97
C GLU A 22 -29.69 -12.43 -10.50
N ALA A 23 -28.74 -13.29 -10.10
CA ALA A 23 -28.58 -13.68 -8.70
C ALA A 23 -28.35 -12.47 -7.77
N ALA A 24 -27.51 -11.51 -8.18
CA ALA A 24 -27.26 -10.30 -7.39
C ALA A 24 -28.51 -9.42 -7.24
N ARG A 25 -29.35 -9.34 -8.27
CA ARG A 25 -30.64 -8.62 -8.23
C ARG A 25 -31.65 -9.32 -7.33
N GLU A 26 -31.77 -10.64 -7.41
CA GLU A 26 -32.64 -11.44 -6.54
C GLU A 26 -32.25 -11.29 -5.06
N MET A 27 -30.95 -11.16 -4.78
CA MET A 27 -30.42 -10.88 -3.45
C MET A 27 -30.55 -9.40 -3.01
N GLY A 28 -31.12 -8.53 -3.84
CA GLY A 28 -31.29 -7.10 -3.51
C GLY A 28 -29.99 -6.31 -3.40
N MET A 29 -28.90 -6.74 -4.04
CA MET A 29 -27.60 -6.11 -3.92
C MET A 29 -27.54 -4.75 -4.64
N ASN A 30 -26.85 -3.77 -4.03
CA ASN A 30 -26.52 -2.51 -4.69
C ASN A 30 -25.33 -2.70 -5.66
N LEU A 31 -25.62 -3.13 -6.89
CA LEU A 31 -24.63 -3.43 -7.92
C LEU A 31 -23.61 -2.30 -8.14
N SER A 32 -24.07 -1.05 -8.23
CA SER A 32 -23.19 0.08 -8.49
C SER A 32 -22.18 0.29 -7.36
N GLN A 33 -22.65 0.24 -6.10
CA GLN A 33 -21.79 0.40 -4.94
C GLN A 33 -20.80 -0.77 -4.79
N THR A 34 -21.26 -2.01 -4.99
CA THR A 34 -20.42 -3.20 -4.89
C THR A 34 -19.33 -3.19 -5.94
N VAL A 35 -19.67 -2.97 -7.22
CA VAL A 35 -18.66 -2.92 -8.30
C VAL A 35 -17.68 -1.78 -8.08
N ASN A 36 -18.15 -0.60 -7.63
CA ASN A 36 -17.27 0.53 -7.36
C ASN A 36 -16.27 0.23 -6.24
N THR A 37 -16.72 -0.41 -5.16
CA THR A 37 -15.85 -0.79 -4.02
C THR A 37 -14.80 -1.81 -4.45
N LEU A 38 -15.23 -2.88 -5.11
CA LEU A 38 -14.33 -3.93 -5.60
C LEU A 38 -13.28 -3.39 -6.59
N LEU A 39 -13.70 -2.50 -7.50
CA LEU A 39 -12.79 -1.88 -8.44
C LEU A 39 -11.81 -0.93 -7.75
N ALA A 40 -12.27 -0.13 -6.79
CA ALA A 40 -11.40 0.77 -6.03
C ALA A 40 -10.32 -0.01 -5.26
N ASP A 41 -10.69 -1.13 -4.63
CA ASP A 41 -9.76 -1.96 -3.88
C ASP A 41 -8.73 -2.64 -4.79
N GLU A 42 -9.16 -3.17 -5.95
CA GLU A 42 -8.24 -3.76 -6.93
C GLU A 42 -7.29 -2.71 -7.54
N VAL A 43 -7.77 -1.49 -7.79
CA VAL A 43 -6.92 -0.39 -8.26
C VAL A 43 -5.88 -0.02 -7.19
N LYS A 44 -6.27 0.08 -5.92
CA LYS A 44 -5.32 0.33 -4.83
C LYS A 44 -4.27 -0.76 -4.75
N ARG A 45 -4.68 -2.03 -4.82
CA ARG A 45 -3.78 -3.19 -4.77
C ARG A 45 -2.72 -3.10 -5.88
N ARG A 46 -3.15 -2.95 -7.14
CA ARG A 46 -2.24 -2.87 -8.29
C ARG A 46 -1.34 -1.64 -8.23
N TYR A 47 -1.87 -0.51 -7.77
CA TYR A 47 -1.07 0.70 -7.62
C TYR A 47 0.07 0.49 -6.61
N TRP A 48 -0.21 -0.11 -5.46
CA TRP A 48 0.81 -0.36 -4.44
C TRP A 48 1.80 -1.46 -4.85
N GLU A 49 1.34 -2.49 -5.55
CA GLU A 49 2.23 -3.50 -6.14
C GLU A 49 3.24 -2.85 -7.09
N LYS A 50 2.75 -2.04 -8.03
CA LYS A 50 3.62 -1.31 -8.95
C LYS A 50 4.53 -0.33 -8.22
N TRP A 51 4.00 0.43 -7.26
CA TRP A 51 4.81 1.37 -6.50
C TRP A 51 5.93 0.67 -5.73
N ASN A 52 5.65 -0.48 -5.10
CA ASN A 52 6.67 -1.27 -4.40
C ASN A 52 7.76 -1.77 -5.36
N GLU A 53 7.37 -2.20 -6.56
CA GLU A 53 8.32 -2.64 -7.59
C GLU A 53 9.19 -1.47 -8.08
N ASP A 54 8.56 -0.36 -8.47
CA ASP A 54 9.22 0.85 -8.96
C ASP A 54 10.18 1.46 -7.91
N ASN A 55 9.86 1.35 -6.61
CA ASN A 55 10.64 1.93 -5.52
C ASN A 55 11.56 0.93 -4.82
N LYS A 56 11.63 -0.32 -5.30
CA LYS A 56 12.39 -1.39 -4.63
C LYS A 56 13.87 -1.02 -4.43
N GLU A 57 14.52 -0.49 -5.45
CA GLU A 57 15.93 -0.09 -5.40
C GLU A 57 16.15 1.11 -4.48
N ALA A 58 15.29 2.12 -4.56
CA ALA A 58 15.37 3.30 -3.69
C ALA A 58 15.19 2.92 -2.22
N MET A 59 14.27 2.00 -1.93
CA MET A 59 14.05 1.48 -0.58
C MET A 59 15.24 0.64 -0.11
N ALA A 60 15.82 -0.19 -0.97
CA ALA A 60 17.03 -0.95 -0.64
C ALA A 60 18.19 -0.02 -0.29
N ALA A 61 18.48 0.98 -1.14
CA ALA A 61 19.53 1.97 -0.89
C ALA A 61 19.28 2.77 0.40
N TYR A 62 18.02 3.12 0.69
CA TYR A 62 17.67 3.77 1.95
C TYR A 62 17.90 2.86 3.16
N ASN A 63 17.49 1.59 3.06
CA ASN A 63 17.69 0.60 4.13
C ASN A 63 19.18 0.37 4.40
N GLU A 64 20.01 0.27 3.37
CA GLU A 64 21.47 0.19 3.50
C GLU A 64 22.04 1.42 4.20
N ARG A 65 21.57 2.62 3.82
CA ARG A 65 21.97 3.86 4.47
C ARG A 65 21.58 3.86 5.95
N VAL A 66 20.37 3.41 6.31
CA VAL A 66 19.93 3.32 7.71
C VAL A 66 20.73 2.26 8.47
N ALA A 67 21.01 1.11 7.88
CA ALA A 67 21.86 0.09 8.49
C ALA A 67 23.26 0.62 8.81
N LYS A 68 23.83 1.43 7.91
CA LYS A 68 25.18 2.00 8.07
C LYS A 68 25.24 3.22 9.01
N TYR A 69 24.31 4.15 8.88
CA TYR A 69 24.39 5.46 9.56
C TYR A 69 23.32 5.68 10.63
N GLY A 70 22.35 4.79 10.71
CA GLY A 70 21.18 4.91 11.57
C GLY A 70 20.11 5.83 11.00
N LEU A 71 18.98 5.83 11.70
CA LEU A 71 17.85 6.68 11.42
C LEU A 71 18.25 8.15 11.57
N PRO A 72 17.96 8.98 10.56
CA PRO A 72 18.10 10.43 10.70
C PRO A 72 17.37 10.91 11.95
N LEU A 73 18.02 11.81 12.70
CA LEU A 73 17.44 12.47 13.88
C LEU A 73 17.09 11.52 15.04
N ALA A 74 17.53 10.26 15.03
CA ALA A 74 17.26 9.33 16.14
C ALA A 74 17.65 9.89 17.51
N LYS A 75 18.74 10.67 17.59
CA LYS A 75 19.20 11.37 18.80
C LYS A 75 18.18 12.35 19.41
N TYR A 76 17.27 12.89 18.61
CA TYR A 76 16.26 13.85 19.04
C TYR A 76 14.88 13.20 19.29
N ARG A 77 14.73 11.91 18.99
CA ARG A 77 13.47 11.19 19.16
C ARG A 77 13.15 11.07 20.67
N THR A 78 11.98 11.56 21.08
CA THR A 78 11.55 11.57 22.49
C THR A 78 10.87 10.28 22.93
N TRP A 79 10.31 9.52 22.00
CA TRP A 79 9.59 8.26 22.22
C TRP A 79 10.30 7.08 21.55
N GLY A 80 10.01 5.84 21.96
CA GLY A 80 10.58 4.64 21.30
C GLY A 80 12.10 4.54 21.33
N LYS A 81 12.80 5.24 22.24
CA LYS A 81 14.27 5.24 22.34
C LYS A 81 14.84 3.83 22.52
N SER A 82 14.10 2.94 23.19
CA SER A 82 14.46 1.54 23.40
C SER A 82 14.50 0.69 22.12
N LEU A 83 13.91 1.16 21.01
CA LEU A 83 13.88 0.43 19.74
C LEU A 83 15.19 0.57 18.93
N GLY A 84 16.18 1.32 19.43
CA GLY A 84 17.43 1.59 18.72
C GLY A 84 17.26 2.57 17.55
N ASP A 85 18.34 2.80 16.81
CA ASP A 85 18.36 3.72 15.66
C ASP A 85 18.49 3.00 14.32
N GLY A 86 18.33 1.68 14.28
CA GLY A 86 18.31 0.89 13.05
C GLY A 86 19.67 0.62 12.43
N ARG A 87 20.79 0.98 13.09
CA ARG A 87 22.11 0.52 12.68
C ARG A 87 22.26 -0.98 12.91
N VAL A 88 22.96 -1.64 12.00
CA VAL A 88 23.42 -3.01 12.19
C VAL A 88 24.90 -2.92 12.54
N GLU A 89 25.28 -3.24 13.77
CA GLU A 89 26.69 -3.34 14.15
C GLU A 89 27.27 -4.63 13.55
N ASP A 90 28.28 -4.50 12.68
CA ASP A 90 29.03 -5.64 12.18
C ASP A 90 29.68 -6.35 13.38
N GLN A 91 29.28 -7.60 13.63
CA GLN A 91 29.86 -8.46 14.67
C GLN A 91 31.27 -8.98 14.30
N HIS A 92 31.99 -8.29 13.42
CA HIS A 92 33.34 -8.64 12.96
C HIS A 92 34.37 -7.68 13.57
N GLY A 93 34.54 -7.79 14.89
CA GLY A 93 35.53 -7.06 15.66
C GLY A 93 35.91 -7.81 16.94
N ALA A 94 36.13 -9.13 16.82
CA ALA A 94 36.71 -9.95 17.88
C ALA A 94 37.87 -10.77 17.31
N LEU A 95 39.03 -10.13 17.19
CA LEU A 95 40.37 -10.71 17.41
C LEU A 95 41.26 -9.62 18.02
#